data_AF-A0AAW9D0C3-F1
#
_entry.id   AF-A0AAW9D0C3-F1
#
_cell.length_a   1.000
_cell.length_b   1.000
_cell.length_c   1.000
_cell.angle_alpha   90.00
_cell.angle_beta   90.00
_cell.angle_gamma   90.00
#
_symmetry.space_group_name_H-M   'P 1'
#
loop_
_entity.id
_entity.type
_entity.pdbx_description
1 polymer ?
#
loop_
_entity_poly.entity_id
_entity_poly.type
_entity_poly.pdbx_seq_one_letter_code
_entity_poly.pdbx_strand_id
1 'polypeptide(L)'
;MRRISASLAGWFRRAGYRTTAIHPYYADFFGRDRVFPLLQFDRFFDIRAFGDAPRAGPYISDAAVLDQIVAVLDEKRTQPAFLFAMTMENHGPLHLEPVEAGEAASYHTLGDDAAWRDLTAYLRHVANADAMIGRLVTYLRQCRRDTILCLYGDHVPALSHVFEKFGNTPEQSNYFIWRNFGEHSPRKQDRAVEDLGTALLRAMKATDGQAVSTGASEITT
;
A
#
# COMPACT_ATOMS: atom_id res chain seq x y z
N MET A 1 -7.26 4.13 30.46
CA MET A 1 -8.30 4.93 29.77
C MET A 1 -7.81 5.24 28.36
N ARG A 2 -8.50 4.77 27.30
CA ARG A 2 -8.11 5.10 25.91
C ARG A 2 -8.46 6.57 25.63
N ARG A 3 -7.61 7.29 24.91
CA ARG A 3 -7.76 8.73 24.60
C ARG A 3 -7.64 8.94 23.09
N ILE A 4 -8.15 10.07 22.60
CA ILE A 4 -7.90 10.52 21.23
C ILE A 4 -6.39 10.73 21.07
N SER A 5 -5.81 10.21 19.99
CA SER A 5 -4.38 10.26 19.71
C SER A 5 -4.07 11.26 18.60
N ALA A 6 -2.91 11.90 18.65
CA ALA A 6 -2.38 12.62 17.51
C ALA A 6 -2.10 11.64 16.36
N SER A 7 -2.59 11.97 15.17
CA SER A 7 -2.47 11.13 13.97
C SER A 7 -2.46 12.00 12.70
N LEU A 8 -2.02 11.41 11.59
CA LEU A 8 -2.07 12.06 10.28
C LEU A 8 -3.53 12.31 9.84
N ALA A 9 -4.42 11.36 10.06
CA ALA A 9 -5.86 11.54 9.83
C ALA A 9 -6.42 12.71 10.66
N GLY A 10 -6.11 12.79 11.96
CA GLY A 10 -6.52 13.91 12.80
C GLY A 10 -5.99 15.26 12.34
N TRP A 11 -4.76 15.30 11.81
CA TRP A 11 -4.20 16.51 11.19
C TRP A 11 -4.99 16.93 9.94
N PHE A 12 -5.20 16.00 8.99
CA PHE A 12 -5.97 16.24 7.77
C PHE A 12 -7.43 16.64 8.06
N ARG A 13 -8.06 15.98 9.04
CA ARG A 13 -9.43 16.30 9.49
C ARG A 13 -9.57 17.73 9.99
N ARG A 14 -8.58 18.23 10.75
CA ARG A 14 -8.52 19.64 11.18
C ARG A 14 -8.27 20.60 10.01
N ALA A 15 -7.60 20.16 8.95
CA ALA A 15 -7.44 20.89 7.69
C ALA A 15 -8.66 20.78 6.76
N GLY A 16 -9.80 20.23 7.22
CA GLY A 16 -11.05 20.15 6.47
C GLY A 16 -11.16 18.97 5.47
N TYR A 17 -10.21 18.03 5.52
CA TYR A 17 -10.26 16.82 4.70
C TYR A 17 -11.24 15.81 5.31
N ARG A 18 -11.96 15.08 4.46
CA ARG A 18 -12.69 13.87 4.84
C ARG A 18 -11.69 12.72 4.97
N THR A 19 -11.63 12.09 6.15
CA THR A 19 -10.66 11.01 6.42
C THR A 19 -11.33 9.64 6.35
N THR A 20 -10.80 8.74 5.51
CA THR A 20 -11.38 7.41 5.27
C THR A 20 -10.32 6.33 5.36
N ALA A 21 -10.53 5.31 6.19
CA ALA A 21 -9.77 4.08 6.20
C ALA A 21 -10.47 3.01 5.33
N ILE A 22 -9.70 2.16 4.65
CA ILE A 22 -10.20 1.03 3.83
C ILE A 22 -9.36 -0.20 4.15
N HIS A 23 -9.99 -1.32 4.50
CA HIS A 23 -9.31 -2.61 4.66
C HIS A 23 -10.28 -3.75 4.38
N PRO A 24 -9.98 -4.70 3.47
CA PRO A 24 -10.93 -5.75 3.11
C PRO A 24 -10.92 -6.94 4.09
N TYR A 25 -10.90 -6.64 5.40
CA TYR A 25 -10.92 -7.62 6.47
C TYR A 25 -11.81 -7.18 7.63
N TYR A 26 -12.06 -8.07 8.59
CA TYR A 26 -12.94 -7.81 9.73
C TYR A 26 -12.45 -6.62 10.57
N ALA A 27 -13.35 -5.70 10.93
CA ALA A 27 -12.99 -4.45 11.61
C ALA A 27 -12.41 -4.63 13.02
N ASP A 28 -12.79 -5.69 13.72
CA ASP A 28 -12.31 -6.00 15.07
C ASP A 28 -10.90 -6.63 15.07
N PHE A 29 -10.40 -7.08 13.91
CA PHE A 29 -9.03 -7.55 13.76
C PHE A 29 -8.02 -6.42 14.03
N PHE A 30 -7.07 -6.67 14.94
CA PHE A 30 -6.25 -5.66 15.61
C PHE A 30 -7.02 -4.51 16.31
N GLY A 31 -8.34 -4.65 16.50
CA GLY A 31 -9.20 -3.64 17.11
C GLY A 31 -9.32 -2.34 16.32
N ARG A 32 -9.23 -2.40 14.99
CA ARG A 32 -9.31 -1.23 14.09
C ARG A 32 -10.63 -0.46 14.28
N ASP A 33 -11.72 -1.19 14.52
CA ASP A 33 -13.04 -0.69 14.93
C ASP A 33 -12.98 0.36 16.06
N ARG A 34 -12.12 0.12 17.06
CA ARG A 34 -11.92 0.97 18.24
C ARG A 34 -10.76 1.94 18.07
N VAL A 35 -9.76 1.62 17.24
CA VAL A 35 -8.56 2.45 17.05
C VAL A 35 -8.78 3.56 16.04
N PHE A 36 -9.44 3.33 14.91
CA PHE A 36 -9.64 4.35 13.88
C PHE A 36 -10.47 5.56 14.33
N PRO A 37 -11.52 5.44 15.17
CA PRO A 37 -12.15 6.59 15.80
C PRO A 37 -11.20 7.39 16.71
N LEU A 38 -10.31 6.73 17.45
CA LEU A 38 -9.31 7.38 18.31
C LEU A 38 -8.19 8.05 17.50
N LEU A 39 -7.88 7.53 16.31
CA LEU A 39 -7.04 8.15 15.29
C LEU A 39 -7.79 9.19 14.44
N GLN A 40 -9.05 9.49 14.74
CA GLN A 40 -9.85 10.54 14.09
C GLN A 40 -10.10 10.31 12.58
N PHE A 41 -10.32 9.05 12.17
CA PHE A 41 -10.94 8.76 10.88
C PHE A 41 -12.45 9.04 10.92
N ASP A 42 -13.00 9.71 9.91
CA ASP A 42 -14.45 9.95 9.77
C ASP A 42 -15.19 8.67 9.35
N ARG A 43 -14.53 7.79 8.59
CA ARG A 43 -15.08 6.52 8.09
C ARG A 43 -14.06 5.40 8.07
N PHE A 44 -14.55 4.17 8.21
CA PHE A 44 -13.81 2.94 7.96
C PHE A 44 -14.68 1.99 7.12
N PHE A 45 -14.18 1.60 5.95
CA PHE A 45 -14.73 0.52 5.14
C PHE A 45 -13.97 -0.77 5.46
N ASP A 46 -14.67 -1.71 6.10
CA ASP A 46 -14.17 -3.05 6.41
C ASP A 46 -14.65 -4.09 5.37
N ILE A 47 -14.42 -5.38 5.61
CA ILE A 47 -14.86 -6.47 4.72
C ILE A 47 -16.34 -6.41 4.28
N ARG A 48 -17.24 -5.80 5.07
CA ARG A 48 -18.67 -5.67 4.71
C ARG A 48 -18.90 -4.72 3.53
N ALA A 49 -17.95 -3.83 3.26
CA ALA A 49 -17.98 -2.95 2.08
C ALA A 49 -17.66 -3.69 0.77
N PHE A 50 -17.07 -4.89 0.86
CA PHE A 50 -16.61 -5.64 -0.30
C PHE A 50 -17.60 -6.70 -0.78
N GLY A 51 -18.49 -7.20 0.07
CA GLY A 51 -19.54 -8.16 -0.35
C GLY A 51 -18.98 -9.37 -1.10
N ASP A 52 -19.50 -9.62 -2.30
CA ASP A 52 -19.07 -10.67 -3.22
C ASP A 52 -17.91 -10.26 -4.16
N ALA A 53 -17.11 -9.25 -3.77
CA ALA A 53 -15.99 -8.78 -4.58
C ALA A 53 -14.97 -9.90 -4.88
N PRO A 54 -14.30 -9.84 -6.05
CA PRO A 54 -13.32 -10.83 -6.46
C PRO A 54 -12.24 -11.12 -5.40
N ARG A 55 -11.83 -12.38 -5.34
CA ARG A 55 -10.76 -12.87 -4.48
C ARG A 55 -9.58 -13.37 -5.29
N ALA A 56 -8.41 -13.29 -4.69
CA ALA A 56 -7.19 -13.96 -5.13
C ALA A 56 -6.64 -14.70 -3.91
N GLY A 57 -6.38 -16.00 -4.06
CA GLY A 57 -6.17 -16.88 -2.93
C GLY A 57 -7.34 -16.80 -1.92
N PRO A 58 -7.09 -16.77 -0.60
CA PRO A 58 -8.14 -16.70 0.41
C PRO A 58 -8.75 -15.30 0.61
N TYR A 59 -8.13 -14.22 0.12
CA TYR A 59 -8.48 -12.84 0.43
C TYR A 59 -9.14 -12.08 -0.73
N ILE A 60 -9.83 -10.98 -0.41
CA ILE A 60 -10.32 -10.01 -1.40
C ILE A 60 -9.11 -9.45 -2.16
N SER A 61 -9.22 -9.37 -3.49
CA SER A 61 -8.10 -8.96 -4.33
C SER A 61 -7.76 -7.48 -4.20
N ASP A 62 -6.50 -7.16 -4.47
CA ASP A 62 -6.00 -5.78 -4.50
C ASP A 62 -6.72 -4.97 -5.60
N ALA A 63 -7.10 -5.63 -6.70
CA ALA A 63 -7.97 -5.04 -7.73
C ALA A 63 -9.31 -4.54 -7.17
N ALA A 64 -9.95 -5.29 -6.27
CA ALA A 64 -11.19 -4.87 -5.61
C ALA A 64 -10.95 -3.77 -4.54
N VAL A 65 -9.80 -3.79 -3.86
CA VAL A 65 -9.39 -2.68 -2.97
C VAL A 65 -9.23 -1.37 -3.75
N LEU A 66 -8.62 -1.43 -4.94
CA LEU A 66 -8.55 -0.28 -5.85
C LEU A 66 -9.92 0.21 -6.29
N ASP A 67 -10.82 -0.69 -6.69
CA ASP A 67 -12.16 -0.29 -7.12
C ASP A 67 -12.92 0.42 -5.97
N GLN A 68 -12.73 0.00 -4.71
CA GLN A 68 -13.24 0.70 -3.53
C GLN A 68 -12.53 2.04 -3.26
N ILE A 69 -11.22 2.15 -3.52
CA ILE A 69 -10.48 3.44 -3.45
C ILE A 69 -11.05 4.42 -4.48
N VAL A 70 -11.24 4.00 -5.72
CA VAL A 70 -11.81 4.80 -6.82
C VAL A 70 -13.23 5.24 -6.48
N ALA A 71 -14.08 4.33 -6.01
CA ALA A 71 -15.44 4.66 -5.58
C ALA A 71 -15.47 5.77 -4.51
N VAL A 72 -14.58 5.70 -3.50
CA VAL A 72 -14.44 6.74 -2.48
C VAL A 72 -13.87 8.06 -3.05
N LEU A 73 -12.98 7.99 -4.04
CA LEU A 73 -12.41 9.16 -4.71
C LEU A 73 -13.37 9.84 -5.70
N ASP A 74 -14.37 9.13 -6.24
CA ASP A 74 -15.42 9.66 -7.11
C ASP A 74 -16.66 10.18 -6.34
N GLU A 75 -16.78 9.91 -5.03
CA GLU A 75 -17.87 10.43 -4.19
C GLU A 75 -18.02 11.96 -4.31
N LYS A 76 -19.24 12.43 -4.60
CA LYS A 76 -19.57 13.86 -4.65
C LYS A 76 -19.29 14.54 -3.32
N ARG A 77 -18.23 15.35 -3.28
CA ARG A 77 -17.78 16.11 -2.10
C ARG A 77 -17.19 17.45 -2.50
N THR A 78 -17.34 18.44 -1.63
CA THR A 78 -16.62 19.73 -1.70
C THR A 78 -15.26 19.66 -1.00
N GLN A 79 -15.17 18.84 0.04
CA GLN A 79 -13.97 18.61 0.85
C GLN A 79 -12.87 17.86 0.08
N PRO A 80 -11.58 18.17 0.30
CA PRO A 80 -10.50 17.25 -0.08
C PRO A 80 -10.60 15.94 0.74
N ALA A 81 -9.89 14.89 0.32
CA ALA A 81 -9.97 13.57 0.95
C ALA A 81 -8.58 13.06 1.34
N PHE A 82 -8.51 12.42 2.50
CA PHE A 82 -7.35 11.66 2.95
C PHE A 82 -7.78 10.20 3.11
N LEU A 83 -7.19 9.32 2.29
CA LEU A 83 -7.46 7.89 2.30
C LEU A 83 -6.28 7.14 2.89
N PHE A 84 -6.57 6.14 3.72
CA PHE A 84 -5.58 5.18 4.21
C PHE A 84 -6.11 3.76 3.93
N ALA A 85 -5.60 3.16 2.86
CA ALA A 85 -5.98 1.82 2.43
C ALA A 85 -4.92 0.80 2.86
N MET A 86 -5.37 -0.37 3.32
CA MET A 86 -4.54 -1.53 3.67
C MET A 86 -5.06 -2.71 2.87
N THR A 87 -4.22 -3.29 2.02
CA THR A 87 -4.52 -4.50 1.24
C THR A 87 -4.53 -5.76 2.11
N MET A 88 -4.84 -6.91 1.51
CA MET A 88 -4.76 -8.23 2.15
C MET A 88 -4.27 -9.34 1.21
N GLU A 89 -4.23 -9.12 -0.11
CA GLU A 89 -4.02 -10.21 -1.07
C GLU A 89 -2.71 -10.98 -0.84
N ASN A 90 -1.60 -10.26 -0.64
CA ASN A 90 -0.27 -10.86 -0.46
C ASN A 90 -0.07 -11.53 0.93
N HIS A 91 -1.10 -11.62 1.77
CA HIS A 91 -1.03 -12.26 3.07
C HIS A 91 -1.15 -13.78 2.94
N GLY A 92 -0.39 -14.54 3.74
CA GLY A 92 -0.47 -16.01 3.75
C GLY A 92 -1.77 -16.55 4.39
N PRO A 93 -1.98 -17.88 4.41
CA PRO A 93 -0.97 -18.94 4.21
C PRO A 93 -0.74 -19.32 2.74
N LEU A 94 0.42 -18.94 2.21
CA LEU A 94 0.83 -19.21 0.82
C LEU A 94 0.97 -20.73 0.53
N HIS A 95 1.47 -21.50 1.51
CA HIS A 95 1.61 -22.97 1.42
C HIS A 95 0.30 -23.75 1.24
N LEU A 96 -0.88 -23.09 1.40
CA LEU A 96 -2.18 -23.72 1.13
C LEU A 96 -2.71 -23.39 -0.27
N GLU A 97 -2.04 -22.53 -1.03
CA GLU A 97 -2.48 -22.16 -2.36
C GLU A 97 -1.98 -23.14 -3.43
N PRO A 98 -2.81 -23.48 -4.43
CA PRO A 98 -2.36 -24.24 -5.57
C PRO A 98 -1.39 -23.38 -6.42
N VAL A 99 -0.36 -24.08 -6.90
CA VAL A 99 0.59 -23.60 -7.92
C VAL A 99 0.57 -24.65 -9.02
N GLU A 100 0.19 -24.23 -10.22
CA GLU A 100 0.05 -25.11 -11.38
C GLU A 100 1.41 -25.44 -12.01
N ALA A 101 1.49 -26.57 -12.72
CA ALA A 101 2.71 -26.95 -13.43
C ALA A 101 3.08 -25.91 -14.51
N GLY A 102 4.32 -25.44 -14.52
CA GLY A 102 4.81 -24.36 -15.37
C GLY A 102 4.47 -22.94 -14.91
N GLU A 103 3.68 -22.74 -13.85
CA GLU A 103 3.32 -21.40 -13.35
C GLU A 103 4.55 -20.59 -12.93
N ALA A 104 5.53 -21.25 -12.30
CA ALA A 104 6.78 -20.64 -11.83
C ALA A 104 7.53 -19.88 -12.92
N ALA A 105 7.47 -20.35 -14.17
CA ALA A 105 8.16 -19.73 -15.30
C ALA A 105 7.69 -18.30 -15.62
N SER A 106 6.51 -17.89 -15.13
CA SER A 106 6.02 -16.51 -15.24
C SER A 106 6.65 -15.55 -14.22
N TYR A 107 7.31 -16.08 -13.19
CA TYR A 107 7.72 -15.33 -12.00
C TYR A 107 9.19 -15.50 -11.60
N HIS A 108 9.79 -16.67 -11.82
CA HIS A 108 11.19 -16.96 -11.49
C HIS A 108 11.78 -18.11 -12.32
N THR A 109 13.12 -18.18 -12.38
CA THR A 109 13.86 -19.19 -13.17
C THR A 109 14.22 -20.46 -12.39
N LEU A 110 13.77 -20.60 -11.14
CA LEU A 110 14.12 -21.71 -10.24
C LEU A 110 13.40 -23.04 -10.52
N GLY A 111 12.47 -23.06 -11.48
CA GLY A 111 11.66 -24.22 -11.84
C GLY A 111 10.54 -24.55 -10.85
N ASP A 112 9.80 -25.63 -11.16
CA ASP A 112 8.57 -26.05 -10.45
C ASP A 112 8.82 -26.93 -9.20
N ASP A 113 10.02 -26.91 -8.62
CA ASP A 113 10.32 -27.68 -7.41
C ASP A 113 9.37 -27.27 -6.27
N ALA A 114 8.87 -28.25 -5.51
CA ALA A 114 7.91 -28.01 -4.45
C ALA A 114 8.40 -26.99 -3.40
N ALA A 115 9.72 -26.88 -3.21
CA ALA A 115 10.35 -25.96 -2.28
C ALA A 115 10.37 -24.48 -2.75
N TRP A 116 9.85 -24.18 -3.94
CA TRP A 116 9.65 -22.82 -4.47
C TRP A 116 8.17 -22.42 -4.61
N ARG A 117 7.21 -23.30 -4.33
CA ARG A 117 5.78 -23.02 -4.54
C ARG A 117 5.27 -21.80 -3.76
N ASP A 118 5.66 -21.66 -2.49
CA ASP A 118 5.33 -20.49 -1.68
C ASP A 118 5.89 -19.19 -2.28
N LEU A 119 7.06 -19.24 -2.94
CA LEU A 119 7.63 -18.11 -3.69
C LEU A 119 6.85 -17.84 -4.97
N THR A 120 6.41 -18.88 -5.70
CA THR A 120 5.56 -18.74 -6.89
C THR A 120 4.22 -18.07 -6.54
N ALA A 121 3.51 -18.59 -5.53
CA ALA A 121 2.26 -18.02 -5.04
C ALA A 121 2.44 -16.58 -4.54
N TYR A 122 3.51 -16.30 -3.80
CA TYR A 122 3.82 -14.92 -3.39
C TYR A 122 4.03 -13.99 -4.58
N LEU A 123 4.84 -14.38 -5.57
CA LEU A 123 5.14 -13.54 -6.73
C LEU A 123 3.94 -13.35 -7.66
N ARG A 124 3.02 -14.31 -7.71
CA ARG A 124 1.68 -14.13 -8.33
C ARG A 124 0.92 -12.96 -7.69
N HIS A 125 0.85 -12.89 -6.37
CA HIS A 125 0.18 -11.79 -5.68
C HIS A 125 0.96 -10.47 -5.78
N VAL A 126 2.29 -10.49 -5.76
CA VAL A 126 3.11 -9.30 -6.05
C VAL A 126 2.83 -8.74 -7.45
N ALA A 127 2.63 -9.59 -8.46
CA ALA A 127 2.28 -9.13 -9.81
C ALA A 127 0.86 -8.52 -9.87
N ASN A 128 -0.09 -9.05 -9.10
CA ASN A 128 -1.43 -8.46 -8.96
C ASN A 128 -1.38 -7.10 -8.25
N ALA A 129 -0.56 -6.97 -7.20
CA ALA A 129 -0.31 -5.71 -6.52
C ALA A 129 0.34 -4.67 -7.45
N ASP A 130 1.33 -5.05 -8.26
CA ASP A 130 1.93 -4.14 -9.27
C ASP A 130 0.90 -3.68 -10.32
N ALA A 131 0.08 -4.60 -10.85
CA ALA A 131 -1.00 -4.27 -11.76
C ALA A 131 -2.04 -3.31 -11.13
N MET A 132 -2.37 -3.51 -9.85
CA MET A 132 -3.22 -2.61 -9.08
C MET A 132 -2.59 -1.21 -8.94
N ILE A 133 -1.31 -1.13 -8.60
CA ILE A 133 -0.55 0.13 -8.48
C ILE A 133 -0.53 0.88 -9.82
N GLY A 134 -0.27 0.17 -10.93
CA GLY A 134 -0.29 0.73 -12.27
C GLY A 134 -1.66 1.32 -12.65
N ARG A 135 -2.75 0.61 -12.33
CA ARG A 135 -4.12 1.12 -12.51
C ARG A 135 -4.40 2.34 -11.62
N LEU A 136 -4.00 2.31 -10.35
CA LEU A 136 -4.19 3.42 -9.41
C LEU A 136 -3.48 4.69 -9.89
N VAL A 137 -2.18 4.60 -10.23
CA VAL A 137 -1.40 5.74 -10.74
C VAL A 137 -1.98 6.26 -12.05
N THR A 138 -2.48 5.38 -12.92
CA THR A 138 -3.17 5.78 -14.16
C THR A 138 -4.44 6.58 -13.88
N TYR A 139 -5.29 6.14 -12.95
CA TYR A 139 -6.48 6.89 -12.52
C TYR A 139 -6.09 8.24 -11.88
N LEU A 140 -5.13 8.26 -10.95
CA LEU A 140 -4.73 9.49 -10.26
C LEU A 140 -4.05 10.54 -11.17
N ARG A 141 -3.45 10.12 -12.30
CA ARG A 141 -2.96 11.03 -13.36
C ARG A 141 -4.08 11.79 -14.07
N GLN A 142 -5.30 11.25 -14.07
CA GLN A 142 -6.48 11.87 -14.70
C GLN A 142 -7.23 12.80 -13.73
N CYS A 143 -6.98 12.69 -12.42
CA CYS A 143 -7.56 13.58 -11.42
C CYS A 143 -7.08 15.03 -11.62
N ARG A 144 -8.03 15.96 -11.83
CA ARG A 144 -7.76 17.41 -11.93
C ARG A 144 -7.36 18.09 -10.60
N ARG A 145 -7.33 17.34 -9.49
CA ARG A 145 -6.96 17.85 -8.17
C ARG A 145 -5.55 17.37 -7.83
N ASP A 146 -4.76 18.26 -7.26
CA ASP A 146 -3.46 17.95 -6.66
C ASP A 146 -3.60 16.75 -5.71
N THR A 147 -2.89 15.68 -6.05
CA THR A 147 -2.97 14.40 -5.38
C THR A 147 -1.59 13.86 -5.11
N ILE A 148 -1.40 13.30 -3.92
CA ILE A 148 -0.19 12.57 -3.52
C ILE A 148 -0.59 11.15 -3.15
N LEU A 149 0.12 10.18 -3.71
CA LEU A 149 0.08 8.78 -3.34
C LEU A 149 1.35 8.47 -2.53
N CYS A 150 1.19 7.89 -1.35
CA CYS A 150 2.27 7.23 -0.62
C CYS A 150 1.91 5.75 -0.54
N LEU A 151 2.79 4.89 -1.04
CA LEU A 151 2.67 3.45 -0.95
C LEU A 151 3.90 2.91 -0.23
N TYR A 152 3.70 1.97 0.69
CA TYR A 152 4.77 1.29 1.41
C TYR A 152 4.36 -0.16 1.71
N GLY A 153 5.32 -1.09 1.68
CA GLY A 153 5.15 -2.41 2.26
C GLY A 153 5.27 -2.33 3.78
N ASP A 154 4.38 -3.00 4.51
CA ASP A 154 4.34 -2.98 5.97
C ASP A 154 5.40 -3.88 6.62
N HIS A 155 5.69 -5.04 6.01
CA HIS A 155 6.81 -5.90 6.39
C HIS A 155 7.27 -6.81 5.22
N VAL A 156 8.38 -7.54 5.42
CA VAL A 156 8.81 -8.62 4.53
C VAL A 156 7.91 -9.85 4.71
N PRO A 157 7.62 -10.64 3.65
CA PRO A 157 6.70 -11.78 3.76
C PRO A 157 7.28 -12.90 4.64
N ALA A 158 6.41 -13.70 5.26
CA ALA A 158 6.79 -14.80 6.15
C ALA A 158 7.29 -16.05 5.38
N LEU A 159 8.37 -15.88 4.60
CA LEU A 159 8.95 -16.88 3.69
C LEU A 159 10.35 -17.34 4.13
N SER A 160 10.55 -17.61 5.43
CA SER A 160 11.88 -17.93 5.97
C SER A 160 12.57 -19.10 5.24
N HIS A 161 11.84 -20.17 4.94
CA HIS A 161 12.36 -21.35 4.23
C HIS A 161 12.83 -21.04 2.79
N VAL A 162 12.32 -19.97 2.17
CA VAL A 162 12.77 -19.48 0.86
C VAL A 162 14.03 -18.63 1.05
N PHE A 163 14.03 -17.72 2.02
CA PHE A 163 15.16 -16.84 2.35
C PHE A 163 16.40 -17.61 2.81
N GLU A 164 16.22 -18.67 3.59
CA GLU A 164 17.27 -19.62 4.00
C GLU A 164 17.98 -20.25 2.78
N LYS A 165 17.24 -20.59 1.72
CA LYS A 165 17.83 -21.14 0.47
C LYS A 165 18.61 -20.11 -0.33
N PHE A 166 18.23 -18.83 -0.26
CA PHE A 166 18.98 -17.73 -0.84
C PHE A 166 20.17 -17.28 0.03
N GLY A 167 20.28 -17.77 1.27
CA GLY A 167 21.32 -17.37 2.22
C GLY A 167 21.19 -15.91 2.70
N ASN A 168 20.01 -15.30 2.55
CA ASN A 168 19.76 -13.91 2.92
C ASN A 168 18.32 -13.70 3.40
N THR A 169 18.16 -13.11 4.58
CA THR A 169 16.86 -12.70 5.13
C THR A 169 16.71 -11.19 4.92
N PRO A 170 15.79 -10.73 4.05
CA PRO A 170 15.56 -9.29 3.89
C PRO A 170 14.93 -8.70 5.16
N GLU A 171 15.37 -7.52 5.57
CA GLU A 171 14.83 -6.79 6.74
C GLU A 171 14.05 -5.52 6.34
N GLN A 172 14.15 -5.11 5.07
CA GLN A 172 13.60 -3.85 4.55
C GLN A 172 12.42 -4.08 3.61
N SER A 173 11.42 -3.21 3.66
CA SER A 173 10.34 -3.11 2.67
C SER A 173 10.51 -1.88 1.77
N ASN A 174 9.85 -1.88 0.61
CA ASN A 174 9.90 -0.77 -0.34
C ASN A 174 8.78 0.25 -0.08
N TYR A 175 9.03 1.51 -0.43
CA TYR A 175 8.02 2.55 -0.48
C TYR A 175 8.26 3.51 -1.66
N PHE A 176 7.23 4.25 -2.06
CA PHE A 176 7.38 5.43 -2.90
C PHE A 176 6.36 6.52 -2.54
N ILE A 177 6.72 7.77 -2.86
CA ILE A 177 5.80 8.91 -2.82
C ILE A 177 5.73 9.50 -4.22
N TRP A 178 4.52 9.58 -4.77
CA TRP A 178 4.24 10.08 -6.11
C TRP A 178 3.21 11.21 -6.04
N ARG A 179 3.28 12.18 -6.96
CA ARG A 179 2.32 13.28 -7.09
C ARG A 179 1.97 13.60 -8.54
N ASN A 180 0.74 14.03 -8.79
CA ASN A 180 0.26 14.41 -10.13
C ASN A 180 0.49 15.89 -10.50
N PHE A 181 1.14 16.67 -9.61
CA PHE A 181 1.34 18.11 -9.74
C PHE A 181 2.77 18.52 -9.42
N GLY A 182 3.21 19.65 -9.99
CA GLY A 182 4.56 20.19 -9.87
C GLY A 182 5.63 19.33 -10.55
N GLU A 183 6.81 19.90 -10.76
CA GLU A 183 7.96 19.11 -11.22
C GLU A 183 8.57 18.33 -10.06
N HIS A 184 9.07 17.13 -10.34
CA HIS A 184 9.82 16.31 -9.39
C HIS A 184 10.74 15.35 -10.13
N SER A 185 11.96 15.20 -9.62
CA SER A 185 12.89 14.15 -10.04
C SER A 185 12.80 12.99 -9.04
N PRO A 186 12.80 11.72 -9.50
CA PRO A 186 12.91 10.58 -8.60
C PRO A 186 14.14 10.70 -7.69
N ARG A 187 13.97 10.40 -6.40
CA ARG A 187 15.07 10.35 -5.42
C ARG A 187 14.87 9.12 -4.53
N LYS A 188 15.78 8.15 -4.59
CA LYS A 188 15.83 7.07 -3.58
C LYS A 188 16.30 7.69 -2.26
N GLN A 189 15.60 7.37 -1.17
CA GLN A 189 15.97 7.75 0.20
C GLN A 189 15.50 6.63 1.12
N ASP A 190 16.40 6.07 1.92
CA ASP A 190 16.02 5.07 2.90
C ASP A 190 15.40 5.79 4.12
N ARG A 191 14.25 5.31 4.60
CA ARG A 191 13.43 5.98 5.63
C ARG A 191 12.75 4.95 6.52
N ALA A 192 12.68 5.25 7.81
CA ALA A 192 11.82 4.52 8.73
C ALA A 192 10.34 4.84 8.44
N VAL A 193 9.43 3.91 8.76
CA VAL A 193 8.00 4.03 8.40
C VAL A 193 7.31 5.22 9.09
N GLU A 194 7.74 5.54 10.31
CA GLU A 194 7.29 6.70 11.08
C GLU A 194 7.60 8.05 10.41
N ASP A 195 8.64 8.13 9.59
CA ASP A 195 9.02 9.34 8.85
C ASP A 195 8.15 9.57 7.61
N LEU A 196 7.45 8.56 7.10
CA LEU A 196 6.66 8.67 5.87
C LEU A 196 5.54 9.71 5.98
N GLY A 197 4.93 9.86 7.16
CA GLY A 197 3.95 10.92 7.42
C GLY A 197 4.56 12.33 7.26
N THR A 198 5.79 12.54 7.74
CA THR A 198 6.52 13.80 7.58
C THR A 198 6.95 14.00 6.11
N ALA A 199 7.38 12.94 5.43
CA ALA A 199 7.75 12.99 4.02
C ALA A 199 6.56 13.36 3.11
N LEU A 200 5.38 12.80 3.36
CA LEU A 200 4.12 13.14 2.69
C LEU A 200 3.77 14.63 2.88
N LEU A 201 3.82 15.13 4.12
CA LEU A 201 3.55 16.55 4.42
C LEU A 201 4.58 17.52 3.80
N ARG A 202 5.82 17.07 3.56
CA ARG A 202 6.83 17.83 2.79
C ARG A 202 6.52 17.82 1.29
N ALA A 203 6.11 16.67 0.74
CA ALA A 203 5.73 16.55 -0.67
C ALA A 203 4.52 17.44 -1.04
N MET A 204 3.61 17.70 -0.08
CA MET A 204 2.52 18.69 -0.21
C MET A 204 3.00 20.15 -0.30
N LYS A 205 4.11 20.48 0.35
CA LYS A 205 4.61 21.87 0.45
C LYS A 205 5.60 22.25 -0.64
N ALA A 206 6.16 21.27 -1.35
CA ALA A 206 7.17 21.47 -2.39
C ALA A 206 6.58 22.02 -3.72
N THR A 207 5.67 22.98 -3.61
CA THR A 207 5.20 23.92 -4.65
C THR A 207 5.84 25.30 -4.47
N ASP A 208 6.25 25.65 -3.24
CA ASP A 208 6.94 26.91 -2.95
C ASP A 208 8.44 26.69 -3.20
N GLY A 209 8.94 27.29 -4.30
CA GLY A 209 10.14 26.81 -4.98
C GLY A 209 11.45 26.92 -4.20
N GLN A 210 12.25 25.85 -4.26
CA GLN A 210 13.72 25.94 -4.29
C GLN A 210 14.30 24.72 -5.03
N ALA A 211 15.03 24.98 -6.10
CA ALA A 211 15.82 23.95 -6.78
C ALA A 211 17.07 23.63 -5.94
N VAL A 212 17.22 22.38 -5.51
CA VAL A 212 18.47 21.88 -4.93
C VAL A 212 18.98 20.73 -5.79
N SER A 213 20.08 21.03 -6.47
CA SER A 213 20.89 20.17 -7.34
C SER A 213 21.54 18.99 -6.58
N THR A 214 22.28 18.16 -7.32
CA THR A 214 23.13 17.03 -6.92
C THR A 214 22.39 15.80 -6.37
N GLY A 215 22.91 14.58 -6.51
CA GLY A 215 24.10 14.10 -7.24
C GLY A 215 24.07 12.56 -7.30
N ALA A 216 24.82 11.95 -8.21
CA ALA A 216 24.84 10.49 -8.36
C ALA A 216 25.88 9.83 -7.44
N SER A 217 25.55 8.68 -6.85
CA SER A 217 26.47 7.52 -6.68
C SER A 217 25.70 6.28 -6.20
N GLU A 218 26.30 5.12 -6.43
CA GLU A 218 25.80 3.76 -6.17
C GLU A 218 26.07 3.23 -4.75
N ILE A 219 25.27 2.25 -4.30
CA ILE A 219 25.47 1.31 -3.16
C ILE A 219 25.54 2.04 -1.78
N THR A 220 25.13 1.54 -0.61
CA THR A 220 24.59 0.24 -0.13
C THR A 220 23.12 0.51 0.35
N THR A 221 22.48 -0.09 1.36
CA THR A 221 22.76 -1.29 2.19
C THR A 221 21.54 -2.19 2.15
#